data_AF-A0A380G0I5-F1
#
_entry.id   AF-A0A380G0I5-F1
#
_cell.length_a   1.000
_cell.length_b   1.000
_cell.length_c   1.000
_cell.angle_alpha   90.00
_cell.angle_beta   90.00
_cell.angle_gamma   90.00
#
_symmetry.space_group_name_H-M   'P 1'
#
loop_
_entity.id
_entity.type
_entity.pdbx_description
1 polymer ?
#
loop_
_entity_poly.entity_id
_entity_poly.type
_entity_poly.pdbx_seq_one_letter_code
_entity_poly.pdbx_strand_id
1 'polypeptide(L)' 'MGRHNDKEIPRVRLNGKVYRLCDVYKYFPVSDNTVRSRYKKGLRGAELIHGKGVFKAVYKL' A
#
# COMPACT_ATOMS: atom_id res chain seq x y z
N MET A 1 28.71 -6.37 6.17
CA MET A 1 27.54 -6.28 7.07
C MET A 1 26.27 -6.03 6.26
N GLY A 2 25.66 -7.08 5.70
CA GLY A 2 24.31 -6.96 5.15
C GLY A 2 23.33 -7.33 6.26
N ARG A 3 22.72 -6.35 6.93
CA ARG A 3 21.57 -6.64 7.82
C ARG A 3 20.46 -7.18 6.93
N HIS A 4 20.34 -8.51 6.84
CA HIS A 4 19.06 -9.14 6.55
C HIS A 4 18.12 -8.64 7.64
N ASN A 5 17.35 -7.61 7.31
CA ASN A 5 16.28 -7.18 8.17
C ASN A 5 15.20 -8.22 8.01
N ASP A 6 15.16 -9.21 8.90
CA ASP A 6 13.99 -10.01 9.24
C ASP A 6 12.86 -9.14 9.84
N LYS A 7 12.72 -7.91 9.35
CA LYS A 7 11.65 -7.00 9.73
C LYS A 7 10.40 -7.56 9.11
N GLU A 8 9.55 -8.10 9.98
CA GLU A 8 8.18 -8.48 9.72
C GLU A 8 7.57 -7.55 8.67
N ILE A 9 7.32 -8.08 7.47
CA ILE A 9 6.84 -7.27 6.35
C ILE A 9 5.42 -6.82 6.72
N PRO A 10 5.17 -5.50 6.81
CA PRO A 10 3.85 -5.02 7.22
C PRO A 10 2.77 -5.55 6.29
N ARG A 11 1.66 -6.02 6.88
CA ARG A 11 0.50 -6.49 6.13
C ARG A 11 -0.51 -5.37 6.00
N VAL A 12 -1.03 -5.18 4.79
CA VAL A 12 -2.03 -4.18 4.47
C VAL A 12 -3.29 -4.86 3.94
N ARG A 13 -4.46 -4.46 4.43
CA ARG A 13 -5.73 -4.88 3.86
C ARG A 13 -6.04 -4.03 2.65
N LEU A 14 -6.22 -4.63 1.48
CA LEU A 14 -6.57 -3.98 0.22
C LEU A 14 -7.73 -4.78 -0.40
N ASN A 15 -8.82 -4.10 -0.78
CA ASN A 15 -9.97 -4.73 -1.43
C ASN A 15 -10.51 -5.98 -0.69
N GLY A 16 -10.59 -5.92 0.65
CA GLY A 16 -11.03 -7.05 1.49
C GLY A 16 -10.01 -8.17 1.70
N LYS A 17 -8.87 -8.17 1.00
CA LYS A 17 -7.79 -9.17 1.13
C LYS A 17 -6.57 -8.59 1.86
N VAL A 18 -5.81 -9.46 2.52
CA VAL A 18 -4.58 -9.07 3.22
C VAL A 18 -3.38 -9.33 2.31
N TYR A 19 -2.66 -8.27 1.97
CA TYR A 19 -1.43 -8.33 1.17
C TYR A 19 -0.23 -7.92 2.01
N ARG A 20 0.96 -8.44 1.68
CA ARG A 20 2.21 -7.90 2.21
C ARG A 20 2.49 -6.58 1.51
N LEU A 21 2.97 -5.57 2.23
CA LEU A 21 3.31 -4.24 1.69
C LEU A 21 4.21 -4.35 0.45
N CYS A 22 5.20 -5.25 0.51
CA CYS A 22 6.14 -5.52 -0.56
C CYS A 22 5.50 -6.28 -1.74
N ASP A 23 4.35 -6.94 -1.60
CA ASP A 23 3.69 -7.60 -2.74
C ASP A 23 2.66 -6.69 -3.43
N VAL A 24 2.32 -5.54 -2.83
CA VAL A 24 1.30 -4.63 -3.38
C VAL A 24 1.66 -4.17 -4.80
N TYR A 25 2.93 -3.88 -5.08
CA TYR A 25 3.35 -3.46 -6.42
C TYR A 25 3.16 -4.54 -7.50
N LYS A 26 3.03 -5.81 -7.13
CA LYS A 26 2.82 -6.92 -8.09
C LYS A 26 1.38 -7.00 -8.56
N TYR A 27 0.44 -6.68 -7.67
CA TYR A 27 -0.99 -6.79 -7.94
C TYR A 27 -1.60 -5.48 -8.44
N PHE A 28 -0.91 -4.37 -8.23
CA PHE A 28 -1.44 -3.06 -8.51
C PHE A 28 -0.41 -2.19 -9.23
N PRO A 29 -0.85 -1.27 -10.11
CA PRO A 29 0.02 -0.39 -10.88
C PRO A 29 0.56 0.76 -10.01
N VAL A 30 1.28 0.42 -8.93
CA VAL A 30 1.88 1.37 -8.00
C VAL A 30 3.29 0.92 -7.64
N SER A 31 4.25 1.84 -7.70
CA SER A 31 5.65 1.54 -7.40
C SER A 31 5.86 1.29 -5.90
N ASP A 32 6.79 0.38 -5.55
CA ASP A 32 7.16 0.10 -4.15
C ASP A 32 7.52 1.37 -3.37
N ASN A 33 8.28 2.28 -4.00
CA ASN A 33 8.67 3.56 -3.38
C ASN A 33 7.44 4.43 -3.02
N THR A 34 6.42 4.43 -3.87
CA THR A 34 5.15 5.11 -3.64
C THR A 34 4.38 4.44 -2.51
N VAL A 35 4.30 3.10 -2.50
CA VAL A 35 3.65 2.33 -1.44
C VAL A 35 4.30 2.61 -0.08
N ARG A 36 5.64 2.54 0.00
CA ARG A 36 6.41 2.84 1.23
C ARG A 36 6.22 4.27 1.70
N SER A 37 6.28 5.25 0.79
CA SER A 37 6.05 6.66 1.14
C SER A 37 4.63 6.89 1.66
N ARG A 38 3.63 6.27 1.05
CA ARG A 38 2.22 6.37 1.49
C ARG A 38 2.00 5.68 2.84
N TYR A 39 2.60 4.52 3.03
CA TYR A 39 2.57 3.80 4.30
C TYR A 39 3.22 4.60 5.44
N LYS A 40 4.38 5.25 5.19
CA LYS A 40 5.01 6.17 6.14
C LYS A 40 4.12 7.37 6.50
N LYS A 41 3.27 7.82 5.58
CA LYS A 41 2.29 8.88 5.81
C LYS A 41 1.03 8.40 6.56
N GLY A 42 0.95 7.12 6.91
CA GLY A 42 -0.21 6.52 7.60
C GLY A 42 -1.35 6.12 6.67
N LEU A 43 -1.19 6.23 5.35
CA LEU A 43 -2.20 5.78 4.39
C LEU A 43 -2.28 4.25 4.40
N ARG A 44 -3.51 3.72 4.38
CA ARG A 44 -3.80 2.29 4.38
C ARG A 44 -4.94 2.00 3.41
N GLY A 45 -5.17 0.72 3.10
CA GLY A 45 -6.29 0.38 2.21
C GLY A 45 -6.08 0.87 0.78
N ALA A 46 -7.19 1.16 0.11
CA ALA A 46 -7.20 1.65 -1.27
C ALA A 46 -6.36 2.93 -1.46
N GLU A 47 -6.21 3.75 -0.42
CA GLU A 47 -5.39 4.97 -0.47
C GLU A 47 -3.90 4.69 -0.68
N LEU A 48 -3.44 3.50 -0.32
CA LEU A 48 -2.07 3.05 -0.56
C LEU A 48 -1.79 2.91 -2.08
N ILE A 49 -2.82 2.60 -2.85
CA ILE A 49 -2.73 2.25 -4.27
C ILE A 49 -3.16 3.42 -5.14
N HIS A 50 -4.35 3.95 -4.87
CA HIS A 50 -4.94 5.04 -5.63
C HIS A 50 -4.36 6.39 -5.22
N GLY A 51 -3.77 6.51 -4.03
CA GLY A 51 -3.24 7.77 -3.51
C GLY A 51 -4.28 8.60 -2.78
N LYS A 52 -3.78 9.52 -1.94
CA LYS A 52 -4.61 10.38 -1.09
C LYS A 52 -5.51 11.25 -1.97
N GLY A 53 -6.83 11.07 -1.83
CA GLY A 53 -7.84 11.86 -2.54
C GLY A 53 -8.46 11.23 -3.78
N VAL A 54 -7.99 10.08 -4.26
CA VAL A 54 -8.61 9.41 -5.43
C VAL A 54 -9.89 8.65 -5.07
N PHE A 55 -10.07 8.27 -3.80
CA PHE A 55 -11.32 7.66 -3.32
C PHE A 55 -12.49 8.66 -3.15
N LYS A 56 -12.33 9.91 -3.60
CA LYS A 56 -13.38 10.94 -3.52
C LYS A 56 -14.34 10.96 -4.71
N ALA A 57 -14.16 10.11 -5.74
CA ALA A 57 -14.86 10.27 -7.02
C ALA A 57 -15.85 9.14 -7.41
N VAL A 58 -16.01 8.06 -6.64
CA VAL A 58 -16.93 6.95 -7.03
C VAL A 58 -17.87 6.53 -5.90
N TYR A 59 -18.34 7.49 -5.12
CA TYR A 59 -19.62 7.39 -4.40
C TYR A 59 -20.33 8.75 -4.53
N LYS A 60 -20.69 9.09 -5.77
CA LYS A 60 -21.67 10.12 -6.05
C LYS A 60 -22.50 9.66 -7.25
N LEU A 61 -23.46 8.77 -7.00
CA LEU A 61 -24.88 8.96 -7.23
C LEU A 61 -25.62 7.68 -6.81
#